data_AF-A0A9D1NWL5-F1
#
_entry.id   AF-A0A9D1NWL5-F1
#
_cell.length_a   1.000
_cell.length_b   1.000
_cell.length_c   1.000
_cell.angle_alpha   90.00
_cell.angle_beta   90.00
_cell.angle_gamma   90.00
#
_symmetry.space_group_name_H-M   'P 1'
#
loop_
_entity.id
_entity.type
_entity.pdbx_description
1 polymer ?
#
loop_
_entity_poly.entity_id
_entity_poly.type
_entity_poly.pdbx_seq_one_letter_code
_entity_poly.pdbx_strand_id
1 'polypeptide(L)'
;MEAILYLLAMKFLTKDELERIKEEMKMTILGQMIWDDAMEKGIEKGIEKGIEKGRMEGERIGGERYSRLILILDKEGRQDQIIKIASDQEYRERLYQEYHI
;
A
#
# COMPACT_ATOMS: atom_id res chain seq x y z
N MET A 1 -25.21 -7.24 19.62
CA MET A 1 -24.97 -7.32 21.08
C MET A 1 -23.87 -6.38 21.54
N GLU A 2 -22.76 -6.21 20.79
CA GLU A 2 -21.63 -5.33 21.14
C GLU A 2 -22.02 -3.86 21.41
N ALA A 3 -22.92 -3.29 20.59
CA ALA A 3 -23.37 -1.90 20.76
C ALA A 3 -24.09 -1.63 22.11
N ILE A 4 -24.81 -2.64 22.65
CA ILE A 4 -25.51 -2.51 23.94
C ILE A 4 -24.50 -2.56 25.09
N LEU A 5 -23.50 -3.44 25.00
CA LEU A 5 -22.43 -3.53 25.99
C LEU A 5 -21.61 -2.23 26.06
N TYR A 6 -21.29 -1.65 24.91
CA TYR A 6 -20.58 -0.38 24.82
C TYR A 6 -21.39 0.78 25.41
N LEU A 7 -22.68 0.88 25.07
CA LEU A 7 -23.59 1.89 25.63
C LEU A 7 -23.73 1.76 27.15
N LEU A 8 -23.84 0.53 27.67
CA LEU A 8 -23.90 0.27 29.10
C LEU A 8 -22.59 0.66 29.80
N ALA A 9 -21.44 0.31 29.21
CA ALA A 9 -20.13 0.70 29.73
C ALA A 9 -19.99 2.23 29.80
N MET A 10 -20.37 2.96 28.75
CA MET A 10 -20.35 4.44 28.78
C MET A 10 -21.34 5.05 29.76
N LYS A 11 -22.50 4.42 29.97
CA LYS A 11 -23.55 4.92 30.86
C LYS A 11 -23.20 4.76 32.33
N PHE A 12 -22.46 3.70 32.67
CA PHE A 12 -22.23 3.30 34.07
C PHE A 12 -20.77 3.42 34.53
N LEU A 13 -19.82 3.54 33.62
CA LEU A 13 -18.39 3.64 33.95
C LEU A 13 -17.85 5.02 33.56
N THR A 14 -17.02 5.56 34.45
CA THR A 14 -16.19 6.73 34.17
C THR A 14 -15.04 6.37 33.24
N LYS A 15 -14.40 7.40 32.65
CA LYS A 15 -13.22 7.22 31.80
C LYS A 15 -12.07 6.53 32.56
N ASP A 16 -11.88 6.86 33.83
CA ASP A 16 -10.80 6.29 34.65
C ASP A 16 -11.06 4.81 34.96
N GLU A 17 -12.31 4.44 35.20
CA GLU A 17 -12.71 3.03 35.38
C GLU A 17 -12.54 2.23 34.09
N LEU A 18 -12.90 2.81 32.94
CA LEU A 18 -12.66 2.18 31.63
C LEU A 18 -11.17 1.98 31.35
N GLU A 19 -10.33 2.96 31.69
CA GLU A 19 -8.88 2.83 31.48
C GLU A 19 -8.29 1.76 32.42
N ARG A 20 -8.76 1.68 33.67
CA ARG A 20 -8.37 0.58 34.59
C ARG A 20 -8.76 -0.78 34.05
N ILE A 21 -10.01 -0.95 33.60
CA ILE A 21 -10.49 -2.20 33.01
C ILE A 21 -9.66 -2.56 31.78
N LYS A 22 -9.31 -1.58 30.95
CA LYS A 22 -8.45 -1.79 29.78
C LYS A 22 -7.05 -2.26 30.18
N GLU A 23 -6.43 -1.65 31.20
CA GLU A 23 -5.13 -2.11 31.71
C GLU A 23 -5.21 -3.52 32.30
N GLU A 24 -6.26 -3.84 33.06
CA GLU A 24 -6.48 -5.18 33.58
C GLU A 24 -6.68 -6.20 32.44
N MET A 25 -7.49 -5.85 31.44
CA MET A 25 -7.72 -6.70 30.26
C MET A 25 -6.43 -6.98 29.50
N LYS A 26 -5.56 -5.98 29.29
CA LYS A 26 -4.26 -6.15 28.62
C LYS A 26 -3.40 -7.24 29.27
N MET A 27 -3.51 -7.41 30.58
CA MET A 27 -2.73 -8.40 31.35
C MET A 27 -3.31 -9.82 31.29
N THR A 28 -4.47 -10.00 30.68
CA THR A 28 -5.12 -11.31 30.55
C THR A 28 -4.70 -12.02 29.26
N ILE A 29 -4.83 -13.36 29.26
CA ILE A 29 -4.69 -14.18 28.04
C ILE A 29 -5.64 -13.68 26.95
N LEU A 30 -6.87 -13.30 27.31
CA LEU A 30 -7.84 -12.78 26.36
C LEU A 30 -7.39 -11.44 25.76
N GLY A 31 -6.83 -10.54 26.56
CA GLY A 31 -6.26 -9.28 26.08
C GLY A 31 -5.11 -9.48 25.11
N GLN A 32 -4.22 -10.43 25.41
CA GLN A 32 -3.13 -10.81 24.51
C GLN A 32 -3.67 -11.36 23.17
N MET A 33 -4.65 -12.27 23.22
CA MET A 33 -5.26 -12.82 22.00
C MET A 33 -5.92 -11.72 21.14
N ILE A 34 -6.66 -10.80 21.75
CA ILE A 34 -7.28 -9.66 21.04
C ILE A 34 -6.20 -8.78 20.41
N TRP A 35 -5.10 -8.53 21.12
CA TRP A 35 -3.98 -7.73 20.62
C TRP A 35 -3.30 -8.41 19.43
N ASP A 36 -3.01 -9.71 19.53
CA ASP A 36 -2.35 -10.47 18.48
C ASP A 36 -3.22 -10.55 17.21
N ASP A 37 -4.52 -10.84 17.36
CA ASP A 37 -5.48 -10.80 16.25
C ASP A 37 -5.55 -9.41 15.59
N ALA A 38 -5.53 -8.35 16.39
CA ALA A 38 -5.56 -6.98 15.89
C ALA A 38 -4.26 -6.63 15.16
N MET A 39 -3.12 -7.09 15.68
CA MET A 39 -1.80 -6.89 15.08
C MET A 39 -1.69 -7.64 13.75
N GLU A 40 -2.08 -8.91 13.70
CA GLU A 40 -2.08 -9.72 12.49
C GLU A 40 -2.92 -9.08 11.38
N LYS A 41 -4.17 -8.70 11.70
CA LYS A 41 -5.05 -7.97 10.77
C LYS A 41 -4.48 -6.61 10.35
N GLY A 42 -3.78 -5.94 11.27
CA GLY A 42 -3.11 -4.67 10.99
C GLY A 42 -1.98 -4.82 9.98
N ILE A 43 -1.15 -5.85 10.15
CA ILE A 43 -0.04 -6.20 9.26
C ILE A 43 -0.59 -6.61 7.89
N GLU A 44 -1.57 -7.51 7.84
CA GLU A 44 -2.19 -7.97 6.60
C GLU A 44 -2.72 -6.79 5.76
N LYS A 45 -3.54 -5.92 6.37
CA LYS A 45 -4.05 -4.71 5.71
C LYS A 45 -2.94 -3.73 5.31
N GLY A 46 -1.88 -3.63 6.12
CA GLY A 46 -0.72 -2.81 5.82
C GLY A 46 0.01 -3.28 4.57
N ILE A 47 0.24 -4.60 4.47
CA ILE A 47 0.87 -5.25 3.32
C ILE A 47 0.00 -5.07 2.07
N GLU A 48 -1.30 -5.36 2.14
CA GLU A 48 -2.24 -5.23 1.03
C GLU A 48 -2.24 -3.81 0.46
N LYS A 49 -2.39 -2.80 1.33
CA LYS A 49 -2.34 -1.38 0.93
C LYS A 49 -0.98 -0.99 0.36
N GLY A 50 0.10 -1.52 0.92
CA GLY A 50 1.46 -1.28 0.45
C GLY A 50 1.67 -1.81 -0.97
N ILE A 51 1.24 -3.05 -1.23
CA ILE A 51 1.30 -3.69 -2.55
C ILE A 51 0.45 -2.90 -3.55
N GLU A 52 -0.79 -2.57 -3.22
CA GLU A 52 -1.67 -1.87 -4.15
C GLU A 52 -1.15 -0.46 -4.49
N LYS A 53 -0.67 0.27 -3.49
CA LYS A 53 -0.04 1.57 -3.71
C LYS A 53 1.24 1.45 -4.56
N GLY A 54 2.06 0.45 -4.28
CA GLY A 54 3.29 0.17 -5.04
C GLY A 54 3.01 -0.18 -6.49
N ARG A 55 1.97 -0.98 -6.76
CA ARG A 55 1.53 -1.35 -8.11
C ARG A 55 1.03 -0.12 -8.88
N MET A 56 0.13 0.67 -8.29
CA MET A 56 -0.39 1.90 -8.92
C MET A 56 0.74 2.88 -9.25
N GLU A 57 1.67 3.10 -8.32
CA GLU A 57 2.79 4.00 -8.52
C GLU A 57 3.78 3.46 -9.57
N GLY A 58 4.04 2.16 -9.56
CA GLY A 58 4.87 1.49 -10.57
C GLY A 58 4.29 1.59 -11.97
N GLU A 59 2.97 1.41 -12.13
CA GLU A 59 2.26 1.58 -13.40
C GLU A 59 2.31 3.04 -13.88
N ARG A 60 2.07 4.00 -12.99
CA ARG A 60 2.15 5.43 -13.30
C ARG A 60 3.55 5.83 -13.77
N ILE A 61 4.58 5.51 -12.98
CA ILE A 61 5.98 5.81 -13.32
C ILE A 61 6.38 5.09 -14.61
N GLY A 62 6.02 3.81 -14.77
CA GLY A 62 6.29 3.03 -15.97
C GLY A 62 5.67 3.65 -17.23
N GLY A 63 4.41 4.08 -17.14
CA GLY A 63 3.71 4.76 -18.24
C GLY A 63 4.32 6.12 -18.58
N GLU A 64 4.72 6.91 -17.57
CA GLU A 64 5.40 8.20 -17.78
C GLU A 64 6.76 8.03 -18.46
N ARG A 65 7.55 7.04 -18.01
CA ARG A 65 8.84 6.70 -18.62
C ARG A 65 8.67 6.26 -20.07
N TYR A 66 7.69 5.39 -20.34
CA TYR A 66 7.42 4.90 -21.69
C TYR A 66 6.96 6.03 -22.62
N SER A 67 6.04 6.88 -22.16
CA SER A 67 5.55 8.03 -22.93
C SER A 67 6.67 9.02 -23.25
N ARG A 68 7.54 9.31 -22.27
CA ARG A 68 8.71 10.17 -22.47
C ARG A 68 9.66 9.59 -23.52
N LEU A 69 9.92 8.29 -23.47
CA LEU A 69 10.79 7.62 -24.45
C LEU A 69 10.21 7.72 -25.87
N ILE A 70 8.90 7.48 -26.04
CA ILE A 70 8.24 7.64 -27.34
C ILE A 70 8.40 9.06 -27.88
N LEU A 71 8.17 10.08 -27.05
CA LEU A 71 8.30 11.48 -27.47
C LEU A 71 9.72 11.86 -27.89
N ILE A 72 10.75 11.29 -27.27
CA ILE A 72 12.15 11.51 -27.68
C ILE A 72 12.42 10.83 -29.02
N LEU A 73 12.05 9.57 -29.17
CA LEU A 73 12.28 8.82 -30.42
C LEU A 73 11.54 9.42 -31.61
N ASP A 74 10.31 9.92 -31.39
CA ASP A 74 9.52 10.60 -32.42
C ASP A 74 10.19 11.90 -32.89
N LYS A 75 10.69 12.72 -31.94
CA LYS A 75 11.45 13.94 -32.26
C LYS A 75 12.74 13.66 -33.04
N GLU A 76 13.36 12.51 -32.81
CA GLU A 76 14.56 12.07 -33.54
C GLU A 76 14.24 11.35 -34.86
N GLY A 77 12.95 11.16 -35.19
CA GLY A 77 12.53 10.47 -36.41
C GLY A 77 12.77 8.96 -36.41
N ARG A 78 13.02 8.35 -35.25
CA ARG A 78 13.39 6.93 -35.08
C ARG A 78 12.15 6.03 -34.95
N GLN A 79 11.27 6.06 -35.95
CA GLN A 79 9.99 5.32 -35.93
C GLN A 79 10.16 3.79 -35.84
N ASP A 80 11.23 3.25 -36.42
CA ASP A 80 11.59 1.83 -36.32
C ASP A 80 11.83 1.41 -34.85
N GLN A 81 12.42 2.31 -34.07
CA GLN A 81 12.75 2.06 -32.66
C GLN A 81 11.51 2.14 -31.78
N ILE A 82 10.53 3.00 -32.11
CA ILE A 82 9.23 3.07 -31.42
C ILE A 82 8.52 1.71 -31.48
N ILE A 83 8.51 1.07 -32.66
CA ILE A 83 7.92 -0.26 -32.83
C ILE A 83 8.73 -1.28 -32.01
N LYS A 84 10.06 -1.19 -32.05
CA LYS A 84 10.94 -2.13 -31.36
C LYS A 84 10.80 -2.08 -29.83
N ILE A 85 10.65 -0.91 -29.22
CA ILE A 85 10.46 -0.78 -27.76
C ILE A 85 9.10 -1.32 -27.28
N ALA A 86 8.13 -1.52 -28.17
CA ALA A 86 6.85 -2.14 -27.84
C ALA A 86 6.99 -3.67 -27.67
N SER A 87 7.85 -4.30 -28.47
CA SER A 87 8.05 -5.76 -28.47
C SER A 87 9.29 -6.24 -27.71
N ASP A 88 10.32 -5.40 -27.54
CA ASP A 88 11.62 -5.77 -26.97
C ASP A 88 11.87 -4.98 -25.67
N GLN A 89 11.77 -5.69 -24.54
CA GLN A 89 11.98 -5.11 -23.22
C GLN A 89 13.44 -4.74 -22.96
N GLU A 90 14.40 -5.58 -23.34
CA GLU A 90 15.82 -5.31 -23.09
C GLU A 90 16.29 -4.11 -23.89
N TYR A 91 15.80 -3.98 -25.13
CA TYR A 91 16.07 -2.80 -25.94
C TYR A 91 15.46 -1.53 -25.33
N ARG A 92 14.22 -1.60 -24.85
CA ARG A 92 13.57 -0.49 -24.14
C ARG A 92 14.35 -0.08 -22.89
N GLU A 93 14.85 -1.04 -22.10
CA GLU A 93 15.65 -0.75 -20.90
C GLU A 93 17.00 -0.09 -21.23
N ARG A 94 17.66 -0.52 -22.31
CA ARG A 94 18.89 0.16 -22.78
C ARG A 94 18.61 1.61 -23.15
N LEU A 95 17.51 1.89 -23.86
CA LEU A 95 17.15 3.26 -24.20
C LEU A 95 16.75 4.09 -22.98
N TYR A 96 16.12 3.50 -21.97
CA TYR A 96 15.90 4.19 -20.70
C TYR A 96 17.23 4.63 -20.05
N GLN A 97 18.27 3.79 -20.09
CA GLN A 97 19.59 4.18 -19.58
C GLN A 97 20.24 5.27 -20.44
N GLU A 98 20.17 5.14 -21.77
CA GLU A 98 20.76 6.09 -22.73
C GLU A 98 20.15 7.49 -22.61
N TYR A 99 18.83 7.59 -22.48
CA TYR A 99 18.12 8.87 -22.33
C TYR A 99 17.91 9.30 -20.88
N HIS A 100 18.46 8.57 -19.91
CA HIS A 100 18.33 8.84 -18.47
C HIS A 100 16.86 8.95 -17.99
N ILE A 101 16.03 7.98 -18.40
CA ILE A 101 14.59 7.87 -18.10
C ILE A 101 14.32 6.81 -17.03
#